data_AF-A0A7K8QXU5-F1
#
_entry.id   AF-A0A7K8QXU5-F1
#
_cell.length_a   1.000
_cell.length_b   1.000
_cell.length_c   1.000
_cell.angle_alpha   90.00
_cell.angle_beta   90.00
_cell.angle_gamma   90.00
#
_symmetry.space_group_name_H-M   'P 1'
#
loop_
_entity.id
_entity.type
_entity.pdbx_description
1 polymer ?
#
loop_
_entity_poly.entity_id
_entity_poly.type
_entity_poly.pdbx_seq_one_letter_code
_entity_poly.pdbx_strand_id
1 'polypeptide(L)'
;MRPALVAWLALSLLVGTGAAEACGEPPAARSHSVPAPRLSPEEQLSPHMPETLRCDACQAIAFQIEEQLSRAEGKVGKKALKESDYMEVLERICSQDWESYGVQELHGEKRLAGPGLPRQEPMSVMVSGGLWPSRLSKMCHSYVGEQGEAQIYEAHRRGPAALRELLCHGDKGPCAGGKAGEPAPRKALQNEL
;
A
#
# COMPACT_ATOMS: atom_id res chain seq x y z
N MET A 1 -48.29 56.97 22.90
CA MET A 1 -48.77 58.12 22.10
C MET A 1 -47.85 58.27 20.89
N ARG A 2 -48.37 58.12 19.66
CA ARG A 2 -47.72 58.53 18.38
C ARG A 2 -47.95 60.05 18.18
N PRO A 3 -47.13 60.81 17.42
CA PRO A 3 -47.16 60.86 15.93
C PRO A 3 -45.73 60.95 15.30
N ALA A 4 -45.41 60.39 14.12
CA ALA A 4 -45.87 60.59 12.73
C ALA A 4 -45.17 61.74 11.99
N LEU A 5 -44.65 61.43 10.78
CA LEU A 5 -44.34 62.23 9.57
C LEU A 5 -43.45 61.31 8.68
N VAL A 6 -43.89 60.56 7.66
CA VAL A 6 -44.59 60.79 6.37
C VAL A 6 -43.84 61.71 5.39
N ALA A 7 -43.22 61.09 4.37
CA ALA A 7 -43.07 61.54 2.96
C ALA A 7 -42.34 60.39 2.19
N TRP A 8 -42.96 59.52 1.40
CA TRP A 8 -43.53 59.58 0.03
C TRP A 8 -42.55 59.84 -1.14
N LEU A 9 -42.72 58.97 -2.16
CA LEU A 9 -42.25 58.98 -3.57
C LEU A 9 -40.90 58.30 -3.84
N ALA A 10 -40.67 57.52 -4.91
CA ALA A 10 -41.45 56.82 -5.95
C ALA A 10 -40.40 56.11 -6.86
N LEU A 11 -40.86 55.34 -7.88
CA LEU A 11 -40.09 54.79 -9.03
C LEU A 11 -39.21 53.55 -8.73
N SER A 12 -39.22 52.46 -9.49
CA SER A 12 -39.86 52.12 -10.77
C SER A 12 -39.90 50.59 -10.89
N LEU A 13 -40.94 50.08 -11.56
CA LEU A 13 -40.95 48.74 -12.15
C LEU A 13 -39.87 48.67 -13.23
N LEU A 14 -38.90 47.77 -13.08
CA LEU A 14 -38.13 47.24 -14.20
C LEU A 14 -38.25 45.72 -14.18
N VAL A 15 -39.01 45.22 -15.15
CA VAL A 15 -38.97 43.86 -15.64
C VAL A 15 -37.52 43.54 -16.01
N GLY A 16 -36.88 42.70 -15.20
CA GLY A 16 -35.57 42.13 -15.47
C GLY A 16 -35.73 40.72 -16.05
N THR A 17 -35.50 40.63 -17.35
CA THR A 17 -35.42 39.41 -18.16
C THR A 17 -34.46 38.38 -17.56
N GLY A 18 -34.82 37.10 -17.63
CA GLY A 18 -33.98 35.98 -17.21
C GLY A 18 -32.60 36.04 -17.86
N ALA A 19 -31.57 35.94 -17.02
CA ALA A 19 -30.24 35.58 -17.47
C ALA A 19 -30.15 34.04 -17.39
N ALA A 20 -30.07 33.40 -18.55
CA ALA A 20 -29.59 32.04 -18.65
C ALA A 20 -28.15 32.03 -18.12
N GLU A 21 -27.92 31.25 -17.07
CA GLU A 21 -26.59 31.01 -16.52
C GLU A 21 -25.81 30.22 -17.56
N ALA A 22 -24.99 30.93 -18.34
CA ALA A 22 -24.04 30.32 -19.24
C ALA A 22 -22.97 29.64 -18.38
N CYS A 23 -22.97 28.31 -18.35
CA CYS A 23 -21.85 27.53 -17.86
C CYS A 23 -20.63 27.84 -18.74
N GLY A 24 -19.81 28.81 -18.32
CA GLY A 24 -18.52 29.06 -18.94
C GLY A 24 -17.65 27.82 -18.83
N GLU A 25 -17.09 27.36 -19.94
CA GLU A 25 -16.10 26.29 -19.96
C GLU A 25 -14.93 26.65 -19.04
N PRO A 26 -14.60 25.82 -18.04
CA PRO A 26 -13.40 26.03 -17.25
C PRO A 26 -12.17 25.93 -18.15
N PRO A 27 -11.12 26.75 -17.91
CA PRO A 27 -9.90 26.70 -18.69
C PRO A 27 -9.32 25.28 -18.67
N ALA A 28 -8.86 24.80 -19.82
CA ALA A 28 -8.32 23.45 -20.00
C ALA A 28 -7.24 23.17 -18.94
N ALA A 29 -7.61 22.41 -17.91
CA ALA A 29 -6.66 21.90 -16.93
C ALA A 29 -5.65 21.02 -17.67
N ARG A 30 -4.36 21.26 -17.44
CA ARG A 30 -3.31 20.34 -17.91
C ARG A 30 -3.55 19.00 -17.20
N SER A 31 -4.14 18.05 -17.93
CA SER A 31 -4.38 16.70 -17.44
C SER A 31 -3.06 15.95 -17.46
N HIS A 32 -2.47 15.74 -16.27
CA HIS A 32 -1.37 14.80 -16.09
C HIS A 32 -1.97 13.44 -15.75
N SER A 33 -2.00 12.51 -16.71
CA SER A 33 -2.40 11.13 -16.44
C SER A 33 -1.22 10.34 -15.88
N VAL A 34 -1.39 9.78 -14.68
CA VAL A 34 -0.45 8.80 -14.14
C VAL A 34 -0.89 7.42 -14.65
N PRO A 35 -0.08 6.72 -15.47
CA PRO A 35 -0.47 5.43 -16.00
C PRO A 35 -0.51 4.37 -14.91
N ALA A 36 -1.47 3.44 -15.03
CA ALA A 36 -1.47 2.24 -14.20
C ALA A 36 -0.30 1.31 -14.58
N PRO A 37 0.25 0.54 -13.63
CA PRO A 37 1.26 -0.49 -13.87
C PRO A 37 0.82 -1.48 -14.95
N ARG A 38 1.70 -1.82 -15.89
CA ARG A 38 1.38 -2.77 -16.95
C ARG A 38 1.65 -4.20 -16.52
N LEU A 39 0.63 -5.00 -16.23
CA LEU A 39 0.80 -6.40 -15.83
C LEU A 39 1.13 -7.31 -17.02
N SER A 40 2.10 -8.19 -16.85
CA SER A 40 2.41 -9.29 -17.79
C SER A 40 1.34 -10.39 -17.74
N PRO A 41 1.27 -11.27 -18.75
CA PRO A 41 0.32 -12.40 -18.73
C PRO A 41 0.51 -13.32 -17.52
N GLU A 42 1.76 -13.54 -17.09
CA GLU A 42 2.06 -14.31 -15.88
C GLU A 42 1.47 -13.62 -14.64
N GLU A 43 1.67 -12.31 -14.49
CA GLU A 43 1.12 -11.55 -13.36
C GLU A 43 -0.40 -11.45 -13.37
N GLN A 44 -1.05 -11.66 -14.51
CA GLN A 44 -2.51 -11.66 -14.62
C GLN A 44 -3.13 -13.02 -14.28
N LEU A 45 -2.39 -14.11 -14.51
CA LEU A 45 -2.97 -15.47 -14.51
C LEU A 45 -2.34 -16.41 -13.49
N SER A 46 -1.06 -16.22 -13.13
CA SER A 46 -0.33 -17.11 -12.25
C SER A 46 -0.79 -16.98 -10.80
N PRO A 47 -1.11 -18.06 -10.09
CA PRO A 47 -1.44 -18.00 -8.67
C PRO A 47 -0.20 -17.80 -7.77
N HIS A 48 1.00 -17.72 -8.34
CA HIS A 48 2.26 -17.57 -7.60
C HIS A 48 2.75 -16.13 -7.59
N MET A 49 3.47 -15.75 -6.52
CA MET A 49 4.11 -14.44 -6.43
C MET A 49 5.26 -14.36 -7.46
N PRO A 50 5.26 -13.36 -8.36
CA PRO A 50 6.36 -13.13 -9.31
C PRO A 50 7.68 -12.94 -8.59
N GLU A 51 8.77 -13.44 -9.18
CA GLU A 51 10.09 -13.48 -8.53
C GLU A 51 10.58 -12.10 -8.09
N THR A 52 10.39 -11.09 -8.94
CA THR A 52 10.80 -9.70 -8.67
C THR A 52 10.08 -9.07 -7.47
N LEU A 53 8.91 -9.58 -7.10
CA LEU A 53 8.10 -9.06 -6.00
C LEU A 53 8.23 -9.89 -4.71
N ARG A 54 8.94 -11.03 -4.74
CA ARG A 54 9.03 -11.92 -3.57
C ARG A 54 9.68 -11.26 -2.37
N CYS A 55 10.72 -10.45 -2.56
CA CYS A 55 11.37 -9.77 -1.44
C CYS A 55 10.43 -8.75 -0.78
N ASP A 56 9.75 -7.92 -1.57
CA ASP A 56 8.77 -6.98 -1.03
C ASP A 56 7.60 -7.73 -0.34
N ALA A 57 7.11 -8.82 -0.94
CA ALA A 57 6.07 -9.65 -0.34
C ALA A 57 6.52 -10.23 1.01
N CYS A 58 7.77 -10.69 1.13
CA CYS A 58 8.30 -11.17 2.40
C CYS A 58 8.36 -10.09 3.46
N GLN A 59 8.81 -8.88 3.10
CA GLN A 59 8.86 -7.76 4.03
C GLN A 59 7.45 -7.37 4.53
N ALA A 60 6.45 -7.38 3.63
CA ALA A 60 5.06 -7.14 3.98
C ALA A 60 4.52 -8.19 4.95
N ILE A 61 4.77 -9.48 4.68
CA ILE A 61 4.33 -10.59 5.56
C ILE A 61 5.02 -10.50 6.92
N ALA A 62 6.34 -10.28 6.95
CA ALA A 62 7.10 -10.15 8.18
C ALA A 62 6.58 -8.99 9.05
N PHE A 63 6.25 -7.85 8.42
CA PHE A 63 5.64 -6.71 9.09
C PHE A 63 4.28 -7.05 9.69
N GLN A 64 3.41 -7.73 8.95
CA GLN A 64 2.08 -8.12 9.44
C GLN A 64 2.16 -9.12 10.60
N ILE A 65 3.09 -10.08 10.53
CA ILE A 65 3.37 -11.02 11.62
C ILE A 65 3.80 -10.26 12.88
N GLU A 66 4.78 -9.36 12.74
CA GLU A 66 5.27 -8.53 13.84
C GLU A 66 4.15 -7.70 14.48
N GLU A 67 3.38 -6.98 13.67
CA GLU A 67 2.33 -6.08 14.14
C GLU A 67 1.23 -6.83 14.88
N GLN A 68 0.74 -7.95 14.32
CA GLN A 68 -0.38 -8.68 14.91
C GLN A 68 0.04 -9.47 16.16
N LEU A 69 1.26 -10.03 16.21
CA LEU A 69 1.79 -10.67 17.42
C LEU A 69 2.01 -9.64 18.54
N SER A 70 2.64 -8.50 18.23
CA SER A 70 2.81 -7.40 19.21
C SER A 70 1.47 -6.92 19.76
N ARG A 71 0.47 -6.79 18.88
CA ARG A 71 -0.89 -6.41 19.26
C ARG A 71 -1.55 -7.47 20.15
N ALA A 72 -1.36 -8.75 19.86
CA ALA A 72 -1.90 -9.83 20.68
C ALA A 72 -1.25 -9.87 22.07
N GLU A 73 0.07 -9.71 22.16
CA GLU A 73 0.80 -9.58 23.42
C GLU A 73 0.30 -8.41 24.26
N GLY A 74 0.11 -7.25 23.63
CA GLY A 74 -0.43 -6.06 24.27
C GLY A 74 -1.85 -6.28 24.84
N LYS A 75 -2.70 -7.03 24.14
CA LYS A 75 -4.07 -7.35 24.60
C LYS A 75 -4.10 -8.25 25.83
N VAL A 76 -3.17 -9.21 25.92
CA VAL A 76 -3.12 -10.13 27.08
C VAL A 76 -2.32 -9.55 28.25
N GLY A 77 -1.62 -8.43 28.05
CA GLY A 77 -0.78 -7.79 29.07
C GLY A 77 0.42 -8.64 29.50
N LYS A 78 0.83 -9.60 28.67
CA LYS A 78 1.93 -10.53 28.95
C LYS A 78 3.08 -10.28 27.99
N LYS A 79 4.29 -10.54 28.48
CA LYS A 79 5.52 -10.51 27.67
C LYS A 79 5.66 -11.67 26.68
N ALA A 80 4.81 -12.69 26.81
CA ALA A 80 4.80 -13.84 25.91
C ALA A 80 3.41 -14.47 25.84
N LEU A 81 2.99 -14.81 24.62
CA LEU A 81 1.82 -15.59 24.29
C LEU A 81 2.07 -17.07 24.62
N LYS A 82 0.99 -17.80 24.93
CA LYS A 82 1.06 -19.26 24.99
C LYS A 82 1.14 -19.83 23.58
N GLU A 83 1.56 -21.08 23.48
CA GLU A 83 1.64 -21.82 22.22
C GLU A 83 0.35 -21.77 21.40
N SER A 84 -0.77 -22.14 22.02
CA SER A 84 -2.09 -22.05 21.39
C SER A 84 -2.38 -20.65 20.83
N ASP A 85 -1.98 -19.61 21.55
CA ASP A 85 -2.36 -18.24 21.25
C ASP A 85 -1.56 -17.70 20.06
N TYR A 86 -0.24 -17.93 20.03
CA TYR A 86 0.56 -17.46 18.88
C TYR A 86 0.30 -18.27 17.62
N MET A 87 -0.02 -19.57 17.73
CA MET A 87 -0.40 -20.41 16.59
C MET A 87 -1.70 -19.88 15.95
N GLU A 88 -2.73 -19.58 16.75
CA GLU A 88 -3.97 -19.00 16.25
C GLU A 88 -3.74 -17.62 15.61
N VAL A 89 -2.87 -16.80 16.20
CA VAL A 89 -2.53 -15.48 15.63
C VAL A 89 -1.86 -15.64 14.27
N LEU A 90 -0.88 -16.53 14.13
CA LEU A 90 -0.16 -16.77 12.86
C LEU A 90 -1.08 -17.28 11.74
N GLU A 91 -1.96 -18.23 12.04
CA GLU A 91 -2.94 -18.73 11.07
C GLU A 91 -3.87 -17.61 10.59
N ARG A 92 -4.36 -16.79 11.54
CA ARG A 92 -5.23 -15.65 11.25
C ARG A 92 -4.54 -14.55 10.44
N ILE A 93 -3.24 -14.30 10.66
CA ILE A 93 -2.45 -13.36 9.85
C ILE A 93 -2.43 -13.81 8.39
N CYS A 94 -2.16 -15.09 8.11
CA CYS A 94 -2.07 -15.56 6.72
C CYS A 94 -3.43 -15.56 5.99
N SER A 95 -4.52 -15.74 6.73
CA SER A 95 -5.90 -15.66 6.22
C SER A 95 -6.54 -14.27 6.30
N GLN A 96 -5.76 -13.23 6.63
CA GLN A 96 -6.31 -11.87 6.74
C GLN A 96 -6.66 -11.25 5.38
N ASP A 97 -7.30 -10.10 5.43
CA ASP A 97 -7.52 -9.27 4.25
C ASP A 97 -6.22 -8.60 3.80
N TRP A 98 -5.77 -8.94 2.59
CA TRP A 98 -4.55 -8.43 1.97
C TRP A 98 -4.83 -7.35 0.89
N GLU A 99 -6.06 -6.84 0.78
CA GLU A 99 -6.46 -5.83 -0.22
C GLU A 99 -5.75 -4.48 -0.08
N SER A 100 -5.16 -4.20 1.09
CA SER A 100 -4.31 -3.01 1.30
C SER A 100 -2.95 -3.07 0.60
N TYR A 101 -2.62 -4.23 0.03
CA TYR A 101 -1.41 -4.44 -0.75
C TYR A 101 -1.72 -4.51 -2.24
N GLY A 102 -0.79 -4.00 -3.04
CA GLY A 102 -0.92 -4.00 -4.49
C GLY A 102 0.42 -3.76 -5.17
N VAL A 103 0.39 -3.75 -6.50
CA VAL A 103 1.57 -3.48 -7.31
C VAL A 103 1.55 -2.06 -7.83
N GLN A 104 2.71 -1.44 -7.80
CA GLN A 104 2.96 -0.11 -8.31
C GLN A 104 4.18 -0.15 -9.24
N GLU A 105 4.21 0.72 -10.25
CA GLU A 105 5.37 0.90 -11.12
C GLU A 105 6.15 2.15 -10.75
N LEU A 106 7.46 2.02 -10.61
CA LEU A 106 8.39 3.05 -10.16
C LEU A 106 9.64 2.99 -11.04
N HIS A 107 9.91 4.06 -11.77
CA HIS A 107 11.04 4.12 -12.70
C HIS A 107 11.10 2.95 -13.70
N GLY A 108 9.93 2.41 -14.07
CA GLY A 108 9.81 1.25 -14.97
C GLY A 108 9.95 -0.12 -14.29
N GLU A 109 10.14 -0.14 -12.97
CA GLU A 109 10.19 -1.37 -12.17
C GLU A 109 8.92 -1.53 -11.34
N LYS A 110 8.38 -2.75 -11.33
CA LYS A 110 7.21 -3.07 -10.50
C LYS A 110 7.66 -3.42 -9.10
N ARG A 111 7.00 -2.82 -8.12
CA ARG A 111 7.23 -3.03 -6.70
C ARG A 111 5.91 -3.30 -6.00
N LEU A 112 5.96 -4.12 -4.95
CA LEU A 112 4.80 -4.25 -4.07
C LEU A 112 4.71 -2.98 -3.21
N ALA A 113 3.50 -2.52 -2.95
CA ALA A 113 3.21 -1.38 -2.11
C ALA A 113 2.14 -1.76 -1.08
N GLY A 114 2.21 -1.16 0.10
CA GLY A 114 1.30 -1.41 1.21
C GLY A 114 1.96 -1.18 2.58
N PRO A 115 1.25 -1.49 3.68
CA PRO A 115 1.77 -1.33 5.03
C PRO A 115 3.08 -2.11 5.27
N GLY A 116 4.04 -1.48 5.95
CA GLY A 116 5.34 -2.09 6.26
C GLY A 116 6.38 -2.02 5.14
N LEU A 117 6.00 -1.58 3.94
CA LEU A 117 6.92 -1.37 2.82
C LEU A 117 7.34 0.11 2.71
N PRO A 118 8.52 0.39 2.12
CA PRO A 118 8.96 1.75 1.88
C PRO A 118 7.88 2.56 1.15
N ARG A 119 7.61 3.77 1.64
CA ARG A 119 6.66 4.67 0.98
C ARG A 119 7.20 5.02 -0.40
N GLN A 120 6.42 4.66 -1.41
CA GLN A 120 6.74 4.91 -2.80
C GLN A 120 6.24 6.29 -3.26
N GLU A 121 6.65 6.73 -4.45
CA GLU A 121 6.36 8.04 -5.05
C GLU A 121 4.87 8.46 -4.89
N PRO A 122 4.60 9.71 -4.43
CA PRO A 122 3.23 10.17 -4.14
C PRO A 122 2.33 10.31 -5.38
N MET A 123 2.91 10.32 -6.59
CA MET A 123 2.17 10.41 -7.86
C MET A 123 2.22 9.09 -8.62
N SER A 124 1.65 8.05 -8.04
CA SER A 124 1.64 6.71 -8.59
C SER A 124 0.30 6.03 -8.36
N VAL A 125 -0.05 5.12 -9.27
CA VAL A 125 -1.26 4.29 -9.14
C VAL A 125 -0.84 2.91 -8.68
N MET A 126 -1.40 2.47 -7.54
CA MET A 126 -1.29 1.11 -7.07
C MET A 126 -2.50 0.30 -7.55
N VAL A 127 -2.26 -0.89 -8.09
CA VAL A 127 -3.30 -1.86 -8.43
C VAL A 127 -3.33 -2.92 -7.34
N SER A 128 -4.35 -2.84 -6.47
CA SER A 128 -4.65 -3.85 -5.45
C SER A 128 -5.69 -4.86 -5.92
N GLY A 129 -5.97 -5.87 -5.09
CA GLY A 129 -6.96 -6.91 -5.36
C GLY A 129 -6.54 -7.92 -6.44
N GLY A 130 -7.52 -8.56 -7.05
CA GLY A 130 -7.29 -9.63 -8.03
C GLY A 130 -6.53 -10.80 -7.40
N LEU A 131 -5.40 -11.18 -7.98
CA LEU A 131 -4.59 -12.31 -7.48
C LEU A 131 -3.63 -11.92 -6.35
N TRP A 132 -3.37 -10.63 -6.10
CA TRP A 132 -2.38 -10.20 -5.11
C TRP A 132 -2.70 -10.66 -3.69
N PRO A 133 -3.95 -10.54 -3.19
CA PRO A 133 -4.30 -11.04 -1.86
C PRO A 133 -4.06 -12.55 -1.71
N SER A 134 -4.49 -13.35 -2.70
CA SER A 134 -4.31 -14.80 -2.69
C SER A 134 -2.83 -15.20 -2.74
N ARG A 135 -2.01 -14.48 -3.52
CA ARG A 135 -0.56 -14.71 -3.59
C ARG A 135 0.13 -14.45 -2.25
N LEU A 136 -0.22 -13.34 -1.58
CA LEU A 136 0.32 -12.99 -0.26
C LEU A 136 -0.10 -14.00 0.81
N SER A 137 -1.38 -14.36 0.85
CA SER A 137 -1.90 -15.37 1.76
C SER A 137 -1.19 -16.72 1.58
N LYS A 138 -1.08 -17.21 0.33
CA LYS A 138 -0.38 -18.47 0.01
C LYS A 138 1.08 -18.43 0.43
N MET A 139 1.78 -17.33 0.18
CA MET A 139 3.19 -17.16 0.52
C MET A 139 3.39 -17.09 2.05
N CYS A 140 2.47 -16.43 2.78
CA CYS A 140 2.46 -16.43 4.24
C CYS A 140 2.31 -17.84 4.80
N HIS A 141 1.34 -18.63 4.32
CA HIS A 141 1.17 -20.02 4.75
C HIS A 141 2.41 -20.87 4.43
N SER A 142 3.06 -20.65 3.28
CA SER A 142 4.33 -21.33 2.95
C SER A 142 5.40 -21.03 4.00
N TYR A 143 5.57 -19.77 4.39
CA TYR A 143 6.55 -19.39 5.41
C TYR A 143 6.25 -19.97 6.78
N VAL A 144 4.99 -19.90 7.21
CA VAL A 144 4.58 -20.50 8.49
C VAL A 144 4.82 -22.00 8.49
N GLY A 145 4.45 -22.70 7.42
CA GLY A 145 4.65 -24.15 7.30
C GLY A 145 6.12 -24.58 7.17
N GLU A 146 6.95 -23.78 6.50
CA GLU A 146 8.38 -24.09 6.29
C GLU A 146 9.24 -23.81 7.54
N GLN A 147 9.02 -22.68 8.21
CA GLN A 147 9.82 -22.30 9.39
C GLN A 147 9.25 -22.88 10.69
N GLY A 148 7.93 -23.07 10.75
CA GLY A 148 7.21 -23.46 11.96
C GLY A 148 6.86 -22.26 12.84
N GLU A 149 5.68 -22.31 13.45
CA GLU A 149 5.09 -21.26 14.27
C GLU A 149 5.97 -20.89 15.47
N ALA A 150 6.55 -21.90 16.12
CA ALA A 150 7.41 -21.71 17.29
C ALA A 150 8.68 -20.92 16.95
N GLN A 151 9.33 -21.22 15.83
CA GLN A 151 10.55 -20.52 15.39
C GLN A 151 10.23 -19.07 14.99
N ILE A 152 9.12 -18.86 14.28
CA ILE A 152 8.64 -17.53 13.92
C ILE A 152 8.36 -16.70 15.17
N TYR A 153 7.67 -17.27 16.15
CA TYR A 153 7.36 -16.57 17.39
C TYR A 153 8.62 -16.27 18.22
N GLU A 154 9.59 -17.20 18.27
CA GLU A 154 10.88 -16.95 18.91
C GLU A 154 11.67 -15.83 18.20
N ALA A 155 11.68 -15.82 16.87
CA ALA A 155 12.31 -14.75 16.10
C ALA A 155 11.63 -13.39 16.34
N HIS A 156 10.29 -13.37 16.38
CA HIS A 156 9.53 -12.18 16.76
C HIS A 156 9.94 -11.64 18.14
N ARG A 157 10.08 -12.52 19.14
CA ARG A 157 10.50 -12.14 20.50
C ARG A 157 11.93 -11.62 20.58
N ARG A 158 12.80 -12.01 19.64
CA ARG A 158 14.15 -11.45 19.48
C ARG A 158 14.15 -10.09 18.77
N GLY A 159 13.05 -9.76 18.09
CA GLY A 159 12.77 -8.46 17.51
C GLY A 159 12.59 -8.48 15.99
N PRO A 160 12.19 -7.33 15.41
CA PRO A 160 11.80 -7.24 13.99
C PRO A 160 12.91 -7.66 13.01
N ALA A 161 14.16 -7.33 13.33
CA ALA A 161 15.31 -7.71 12.52
C ALA A 161 15.51 -9.23 12.47
N ALA A 162 15.38 -9.92 13.62
CA ALA A 162 15.54 -11.37 13.68
C ALA A 162 14.40 -12.09 12.92
N LEU A 163 13.18 -11.56 12.99
CA LEU A 163 12.05 -12.09 12.22
C LEU A 163 12.25 -11.92 10.70
N ARG A 164 12.69 -10.74 10.26
CA ARG A 164 13.00 -10.49 8.84
C ARG A 164 14.18 -11.32 8.35
N GLU A 165 15.18 -11.54 9.20
CA GLU A 165 16.31 -12.41 8.87
C GLU A 165 15.82 -13.84 8.60
N LEU A 166 15.04 -14.40 9.53
CA LEU A 166 14.46 -15.73 9.43
C LEU A 166 13.63 -15.90 8.15
N LEU A 167 12.73 -14.95 7.87
CA LEU A 167 11.77 -15.08 6.77
C LEU A 167 12.35 -14.68 5.40
N CYS A 168 13.18 -13.64 5.36
CA CYS A 168 13.52 -12.96 4.11
C CYS A 168 14.96 -13.14 3.65
N HIS A 169 15.92 -13.40 4.55
CA HIS A 169 17.36 -13.36 4.27
C HIS A 169 18.14 -14.65 4.52
N GLY A 170 17.51 -15.72 5.02
CA GLY A 170 18.16 -17.03 5.16
C GLY A 170 18.72 -17.59 3.84
N ASP A 171 19.35 -18.77 3.87
CA ASP A 171 20.09 -19.36 2.72
C ASP A 171 19.30 -19.47 1.41
N LYS A 172 17.95 -19.45 1.48
CA LYS A 172 17.01 -19.44 0.33
C LYS A 172 16.04 -18.25 0.36
N GLY A 173 16.35 -17.23 1.15
CA GLY A 173 15.49 -16.09 1.40
C GLY A 173 15.26 -15.28 0.11
N PRO A 174 14.04 -14.79 -0.13
CA PRO A 174 13.71 -14.03 -1.33
C PRO A 174 14.50 -12.72 -1.48
N CYS A 175 15.11 -12.22 -0.41
CA CYS A 175 15.92 -11.00 -0.42
C CYS A 175 17.43 -11.27 -0.49
N ALA A 176 17.88 -12.53 -0.53
CA ALA A 176 19.30 -12.89 -0.53
C ALA A 176 20.06 -12.47 -1.82
N GLY A 177 19.33 -12.09 -2.89
CA GLY A 177 19.91 -11.69 -4.19
C GLY A 177 19.80 -10.20 -4.55
N GLY A 178 19.26 -9.35 -3.67
CA GLY A 178 18.97 -7.95 -4.00
C GLY A 178 20.00 -6.96 -3.46
N LYS A 179 20.88 -6.45 -4.33
CA LYS A 179 21.50 -5.15 -4.07
C LYS A 179 20.36 -4.13 -3.91
N ALA A 180 20.25 -3.53 -2.72
CA ALA A 180 19.42 -2.35 -2.51
C ALA A 180 19.74 -1.33 -3.62
N GLY A 181 18.69 -0.79 -4.25
CA GLY A 181 18.75 -0.03 -5.49
C GLY A 181 20.01 0.81 -5.69
N GLU A 182 20.84 0.39 -6.63
CA GLU A 182 21.85 1.27 -7.22
C GLU A 182 21.09 2.17 -8.22
N PRO A 183 21.07 3.50 -8.03
CA PRO A 183 20.41 4.39 -8.98
C PRO A 183 21.01 4.14 -10.36
N ALA A 184 20.17 3.87 -11.36
CA ALA A 184 20.61 3.72 -12.73
C ALA A 184 21.54 4.89 -13.11
N PRO A 185 22.67 4.65 -13.80
CA PRO A 185 23.61 5.71 -14.14
C PRO A 185 22.86 6.76 -14.95
N ARG A 186 22.84 8.00 -14.45
CA ARG A 186 22.29 9.14 -15.16
C ARG A 186 22.97 9.19 -16.52
N LYS A 187 22.21 9.00 -17.59
CA LYS A 187 22.71 9.22 -18.95
C LYS A 187 23.27 10.64 -18.99
N ALA A 188 24.58 10.74 -19.14
CA ALA A 188 25.26 12.01 -19.31
C ALA A 188 24.65 12.71 -20.52
N LEU A 189 24.23 13.95 -20.32
CA LEU A 189 23.86 14.89 -21.37
C LEU A 189 25.04 14.93 -22.36
N GLN A 190 24.86 14.33 -23.54
CA GLN A 190 25.85 14.43 -24.60
C GLN A 190 25.87 15.88 -25.07
N ASN A 191 27.04 16.49 -24.90
CA ASN A 191 27.35 17.83 -25.32
C ASN A 191 27.04 18.05 -26.80
N GLU A 192 26.44 19.21 -27.03
CA GLU A 192 26.37 19.97 -28.26
C GLU A 192 27.73 19.98 -28.99
N LEU A 193 27.69 19.76 -30.30
CA LEU A 193 28.71 20.17 -31.26
C LEU A 193 28.06 20.44 -32.62
#